data_AF-A0A6P4EB33-F1
#
_entry.id   AF-A0A6P4EB33-F1
#
_cell.length_a   1.000
_cell.length_b   1.000
_cell.length_c   1.000
_cell.angle_alpha   90.00
_cell.angle_beta   90.00
_cell.angle_gamma   90.00
#
_symmetry.space_group_name_H-M   'P 1'
#
loop_
_entity.id
_entity.type
_entity.pdbx_description
1 polymer ?
#
loop_
_entity_poly.entity_id
_entity_poly.type
_entity_poly.pdbx_seq_one_letter_code
_entity_poly.pdbx_strand_id
1 'polypeptide(L)'
;MEHRVELSLEPRVEHKSGNDEPHLTQHLQQHYETEAEVLGLLVDLEARYRQYYNLYQCEMLAQKTLIERIWLLTQRYLILISSEQSCRYPEVYTLSTEEAIVNEYEEKLEVLRASNNTMKKSLLDINQHCKEFYAAYERLDKAQETPFIMGDSHHRSIKYHKIMAVDVFNYLYAMVLKLKCYMHQLDPVNLESVEEYRDLLHNESLMEEFDEYLKVHFVYCRCLQPSQTCPIVKLKCSHQNLVNLKYVSRM
;
A
#
# COMPACT_ATOMS: atom_id res chain seq x y z
N MET A 1 -60.54 -49.46 -55.15
CA MET A 1 -59.08 -49.23 -55.07
C MET A 1 -58.87 -47.73 -55.12
N GLU A 2 -58.18 -47.05 -54.23
CA GLU A 2 -57.60 -47.30 -52.91
C GLU A 2 -57.03 -45.92 -52.52
N HIS A 3 -57.12 -45.56 -51.24
CA HIS A 3 -56.52 -44.36 -50.67
C HIS A 3 -55.00 -44.34 -50.83
N ARG A 4 -54.39 -43.15 -51.01
CA ARG A 4 -53.30 -42.71 -50.11
C ARG A 4 -53.06 -41.20 -50.14
N VAL A 5 -52.93 -40.69 -48.91
CA VAL A 5 -52.60 -39.33 -48.47
C VAL A 5 -51.07 -39.14 -48.53
N GLU A 6 -50.63 -37.91 -48.25
CA GLU A 6 -49.30 -37.47 -47.75
C GLU A 6 -48.45 -36.72 -48.79
N LEU A 7 -47.79 -35.61 -48.49
CA LEU A 7 -47.67 -34.78 -47.29
C LEU A 7 -47.16 -33.41 -47.78
N SER A 8 -47.68 -32.31 -47.21
CA SER A 8 -47.10 -30.98 -47.39
C SER A 8 -45.72 -30.92 -46.72
N LEU A 9 -44.69 -30.47 -47.43
CA LEU A 9 -43.34 -30.25 -46.93
C LEU A 9 -43.01 -28.76 -47.07
N GLU A 10 -43.26 -28.00 -46.02
CA GLU A 10 -42.67 -26.67 -45.83
C GLU A 10 -41.19 -26.81 -45.41
N PRO A 11 -40.25 -26.04 -45.98
CA PRO A 11 -38.92 -25.92 -45.40
C PRO A 11 -38.80 -24.64 -44.55
N ARG A 12 -38.76 -24.90 -43.24
CA ARG A 12 -37.83 -24.36 -42.23
C ARG A 12 -37.66 -22.84 -42.13
N VAL A 13 -38.36 -22.28 -41.15
CA VAL A 13 -37.95 -21.07 -40.41
C VAL A 13 -36.54 -21.29 -39.86
N GLU A 14 -35.59 -20.48 -40.33
CA GLU A 14 -34.27 -20.34 -39.71
C GLU A 14 -34.43 -19.70 -38.33
N HIS A 15 -34.43 -20.53 -37.28
CA HIS A 15 -34.11 -20.09 -35.93
C HIS A 15 -32.63 -19.68 -35.89
N LYS A 16 -32.35 -18.37 -36.03
CA LYS A 16 -31.13 -17.80 -35.49
C LYS A 16 -31.32 -17.60 -33.99
N SER A 17 -30.51 -18.34 -33.24
CA SER A 17 -30.40 -18.36 -31.79
C SER A 17 -30.08 -16.96 -31.25
N GLY A 18 -31.11 -16.25 -30.79
CA GLY A 18 -30.95 -15.19 -29.81
C GLY A 18 -30.57 -15.85 -28.50
N ASN A 19 -29.30 -15.73 -28.12
CA ASN A 19 -28.83 -16.02 -26.77
C ASN A 19 -28.84 -14.72 -25.94
N ASP A 20 -29.74 -13.80 -26.28
CA ASP A 20 -30.00 -12.57 -25.54
C ASP A 20 -30.97 -12.94 -24.42
N GLU A 21 -30.56 -12.76 -23.16
CA GLU A 21 -31.49 -12.81 -22.04
C GLU A 21 -32.63 -11.83 -22.33
N PRO A 22 -33.89 -12.31 -22.48
CA PRO A 22 -34.97 -11.57 -23.16
C PRO A 22 -35.53 -10.37 -22.37
N HIS A 23 -34.79 -9.85 -21.39
CA HIS A 23 -35.26 -8.87 -20.41
C HIS A 23 -34.33 -7.67 -20.19
N LEU A 24 -33.07 -7.71 -20.67
CA LEU A 24 -32.16 -6.56 -20.57
C LEU A 24 -32.11 -5.82 -21.91
N THR A 25 -32.43 -4.53 -21.89
CA THR A 25 -32.09 -3.65 -23.00
C THR A 25 -30.56 -3.58 -23.13
N GLN A 26 -30.03 -3.43 -24.34
CA GLN A 26 -28.59 -3.30 -24.59
C GLN A 26 -27.93 -2.23 -23.70
N HIS A 27 -28.65 -1.15 -23.41
CA HIS A 27 -28.23 -0.09 -22.49
C HIS A 27 -28.04 -0.59 -21.05
N LEU A 28 -28.97 -1.41 -20.55
CA LEU A 28 -28.92 -1.97 -19.20
C LEU A 28 -27.78 -2.99 -19.07
N GLN A 29 -27.50 -3.77 -20.11
CA GLN A 29 -26.36 -4.68 -20.14
C GLN A 29 -25.03 -3.93 -20.06
N GLN A 30 -24.84 -2.88 -20.87
CA GLN A 30 -23.64 -2.04 -20.84
C GLN A 30 -23.43 -1.36 -19.47
N HIS A 31 -24.52 -0.98 -18.81
CA HIS A 31 -24.48 -0.41 -17.47
C HIS A 31 -23.92 -1.41 -16.45
N TYR A 32 -24.47 -2.63 -16.40
CA TYR A 32 -23.97 -3.68 -15.49
C TYR A 32 -22.53 -4.11 -15.79
N GLU A 33 -22.12 -4.13 -17.06
CA GLU A 33 -20.72 -4.37 -17.43
C GLU A 33 -19.79 -3.28 -16.86
N THR A 34 -20.23 -2.02 -16.88
CA THR A 34 -19.49 -0.90 -16.28
C THR A 34 -19.45 -1.01 -14.75
N GLU A 35 -20.55 -1.41 -14.10
CA GLU A 35 -20.56 -1.67 -12.66
C GLU A 35 -19.59 -2.78 -12.27
N ALA A 36 -19.55 -3.87 -13.05
CA ALA A 36 -18.63 -4.98 -12.83
C ALA A 36 -17.17 -4.53 -13.00
N GLU A 37 -16.87 -3.69 -13.99
CA GLU A 37 -15.54 -3.10 -14.18
C GLU A 37 -15.13 -2.26 -12.96
N VAL A 38 -16.00 -1.36 -12.49
CA VAL A 38 -15.74 -0.50 -11.33
C VAL A 38 -15.54 -1.32 -10.06
N LEU A 39 -16.35 -2.35 -9.86
CA LEU A 39 -16.22 -3.26 -8.73
C LEU A 39 -14.88 -4.04 -8.79
N GLY A 40 -14.49 -4.52 -9.96
CA GLY A 40 -13.21 -5.20 -10.15
C GLY A 40 -12.02 -4.32 -9.79
N LEU A 41 -12.03 -3.06 -10.23
CA LEU A 41 -11.00 -2.07 -9.90
C LEU A 41 -10.99 -1.73 -8.40
N LEU A 42 -12.15 -1.66 -7.75
CA LEU A 42 -12.22 -1.44 -6.29
C LEU A 42 -11.60 -2.60 -5.51
N VAL A 43 -11.92 -3.85 -5.88
CA VAL A 43 -11.35 -5.04 -5.23
C VAL A 43 -9.83 -5.11 -5.42
N ASP A 44 -9.32 -4.72 -6.59
CA ASP A 44 -7.88 -4.60 -6.83
C ASP A 44 -7.25 -3.52 -5.93
N LEU A 45 -7.87 -2.35 -5.80
CA LEU A 45 -7.42 -1.30 -4.88
C LEU A 45 -7.39 -1.78 -3.42
N GLU A 46 -8.41 -2.51 -2.95
CA GLU A 46 -8.41 -3.13 -1.62
C GLU A 46 -7.22 -4.06 -1.39
N ALA A 47 -6.88 -4.86 -2.40
CA ALA A 47 -5.72 -5.75 -2.32
C ALA A 47 -4.41 -4.95 -2.26
N ARG A 48 -4.27 -3.92 -3.09
CA ARG A 48 -3.08 -3.08 -3.15
C ARG A 48 -2.84 -2.28 -1.89
N TYR A 49 -3.88 -1.67 -1.31
CA TYR A 49 -3.72 -0.96 -0.03
C TYR A 49 -3.32 -1.90 1.11
N ARG A 50 -3.85 -3.13 1.14
CA ARG A 50 -3.41 -4.15 2.12
C ARG A 50 -1.96 -4.56 1.90
N GLN A 51 -1.54 -4.77 0.65
CA GLN A 51 -0.14 -5.08 0.33
C GLN A 51 0.79 -3.93 0.74
N TYR A 52 0.40 -2.69 0.43
CA TYR A 52 1.14 -1.50 0.83
C TYR A 52 1.23 -1.38 2.35
N TYR A 53 0.13 -1.62 3.07
CA TYR A 53 0.14 -1.53 4.53
C TYR A 53 1.11 -2.56 5.15
N ASN A 54 1.17 -3.79 4.62
CA ASN A 54 2.17 -4.77 5.06
C ASN A 54 3.61 -4.28 4.78
N LEU A 55 3.85 -3.71 3.58
CA LEU A 55 5.15 -3.10 3.25
C LEU A 55 5.49 -1.98 4.24
N TYR A 56 4.55 -1.07 4.50
CA TYR A 56 4.70 0.03 5.44
C TYR A 56 5.07 -0.48 6.83
N GLN A 57 4.38 -1.50 7.36
CA GLN A 57 4.72 -2.09 8.66
C GLN A 57 6.14 -2.67 8.69
N CYS A 58 6.57 -3.35 7.64
CA CYS A 58 7.94 -3.85 7.53
C CYS A 58 8.97 -2.72 7.52
N GLU A 59 8.73 -1.68 6.73
CA GLU A 59 9.60 -0.51 6.64
C GLU A 59 9.65 0.23 7.98
N MET A 60 8.52 0.42 8.68
CA MET A 60 8.46 1.05 10.00
C MET A 60 9.26 0.29 11.05
N LEU A 61 9.19 -1.05 11.06
CA LEU A 61 10.02 -1.87 11.96
C LEU A 61 11.52 -1.70 11.68
N ALA A 62 11.90 -1.65 10.39
CA ALA A 62 13.29 -1.41 10.00
C ALA A 62 13.75 -0.01 10.42
N GLN A 63 12.96 1.03 10.14
CA GLN A 63 13.26 2.41 10.54
C GLN A 63 13.39 2.56 12.05
N LYS A 64 12.54 1.89 12.85
CA LYS A 64 12.66 1.84 14.32
C LYS A 64 14.00 1.30 14.78
N THR A 65 14.48 0.21 14.18
CA THR A 65 15.78 -0.36 14.54
C THR A 65 16.93 0.56 14.12
N LEU A 66 16.83 1.19 12.95
CA LEU A 66 17.83 2.12 12.44
C LEU A 66 17.93 3.40 13.27
N ILE A 67 16.80 3.95 13.72
CA ILE A 67 16.82 5.20 14.49
C ILE A 67 17.46 5.01 15.86
N GLU A 68 17.29 3.86 16.51
CA GLU A 68 18.03 3.55 17.75
C GLU A 68 19.54 3.55 17.51
N ARG A 69 19.98 3.05 16.35
CA ARG A 69 21.41 3.04 16.00
C ARG A 69 21.92 4.45 15.72
N ILE A 70 21.18 5.24 14.96
CA ILE A 70 21.49 6.64 14.67
C ILE A 70 21.57 7.46 15.96
N TRP A 71 20.65 7.25 16.91
CA TRP A 71 20.66 7.89 18.21
C TRP A 71 21.95 7.59 19.00
N LEU A 72 22.37 6.33 19.07
CA LEU A 72 23.64 5.95 19.70
C LEU A 72 24.88 6.56 18.99
N LEU A 73 24.86 6.60 17.66
CA LEU A 73 25.96 7.21 16.87
C LEU A 73 26.05 8.72 17.13
N THR A 74 24.90 9.40 17.19
CA THR A 74 24.79 10.83 17.50
C THR A 74 25.36 11.12 18.89
N GLN A 75 24.97 10.36 19.91
CA GLN A 75 25.52 10.49 21.26
C GLN A 75 27.04 10.29 21.29
N ARG A 76 27.55 9.26 20.61
CA ARG A 76 29.00 8.99 20.53
C ARG A 76 29.75 10.12 19.84
N TYR A 77 29.18 10.66 18.76
CA TYR A 77 29.75 11.80 18.05
C TYR A 77 29.85 13.03 18.96
N LEU A 78 28.76 13.38 19.65
CA LEU A 78 28.72 14.49 20.59
C LEU A 78 29.72 14.34 21.75
N ILE A 79 29.91 13.13 22.28
CA ILE A 79 30.92 12.84 23.31
C ILE A 79 32.34 13.01 22.73
N LEU A 80 32.58 12.51 21.52
CA LEU A 80 33.90 12.59 20.88
C LEU A 80 34.33 14.05 20.68
N ILE A 81 33.49 14.87 20.06
CA ILE A 81 33.81 16.28 19.77
C ILE A 81 33.87 17.14 21.02
N SER A 82 33.17 16.77 22.11
CA SER A 82 33.27 17.49 23.39
C SER A 82 34.51 17.10 24.21
N SER A 83 35.12 15.94 23.93
CA SER A 83 36.27 15.41 24.68
C SER A 83 37.63 15.92 24.17
N GLU A 84 37.69 16.55 23.00
CA GLU A 84 38.93 16.98 22.33
C GLU A 84 39.78 17.96 23.16
N GLN A 85 39.18 18.68 24.12
CA GLN A 85 39.88 19.67 24.94
C GLN A 85 40.87 19.07 25.97
N SER A 86 40.87 17.74 26.18
CA SER A 86 41.66 17.08 27.23
C SER A 86 42.68 16.05 26.73
N CYS A 87 42.78 15.81 25.42
CA CYS A 87 43.64 14.76 24.86
C CYS A 87 45.07 15.26 24.58
N ARG A 88 46.08 14.42 24.87
CA ARG A 88 47.51 14.74 24.67
C ARG A 88 47.96 14.66 23.21
N TYR A 89 47.21 13.98 22.35
CA TYR A 89 47.41 13.85 20.89
C TYR A 89 46.05 13.66 20.18
N PRO A 90 45.21 14.70 20.10
CA PRO A 90 43.84 14.59 19.59
C PRO A 90 43.81 14.18 18.11
N GLU A 91 44.58 14.85 17.26
CA GLU A 91 44.43 14.77 15.79
C GLU A 91 44.61 13.39 15.15
N VAL A 92 45.43 12.48 15.71
CA VAL A 92 45.73 11.19 15.06
C VAL A 92 44.71 10.09 15.40
N TYR A 93 44.06 10.15 16.56
CA TYR A 93 43.13 9.12 17.02
C TYR A 93 41.65 9.55 16.92
N THR A 94 41.36 10.86 16.96
CA THR A 94 39.99 11.36 16.85
C THR A 94 39.49 11.35 15.42
N LEU A 95 40.30 11.77 14.43
CA LEU A 95 39.91 11.81 13.01
C LEU A 95 39.42 10.46 12.48
N SER A 96 40.15 9.36 12.72
CA SER A 96 39.73 8.04 12.23
C SER A 96 38.46 7.52 12.90
N THR A 97 38.22 7.93 14.15
CA THR A 97 37.04 7.52 14.92
C THR A 97 35.82 8.34 14.53
N GLU A 98 36.01 9.64 14.32
CA GLU A 98 35.00 10.58 13.82
C GLU A 98 34.53 10.14 12.43
N GLU A 99 35.46 9.91 11.50
CA GLU A 99 35.16 9.42 10.16
C GLU A 99 34.40 8.08 10.21
N ALA A 100 34.75 7.16 11.11
CA ALA A 100 34.04 5.89 11.25
C ALA A 100 32.59 6.08 11.72
N ILE A 101 32.35 6.99 12.67
CA ILE A 101 31.00 7.30 13.17
C ILE A 101 30.16 7.97 12.08
N VAL A 102 30.71 8.98 11.39
CA VAL A 102 30.03 9.71 10.31
C VAL A 102 29.71 8.77 9.14
N ASN A 103 30.66 7.93 8.73
CA ASN A 103 30.42 6.97 7.66
C ASN A 103 29.33 5.95 8.04
N GLU A 104 29.33 5.44 9.28
CA GLU A 104 28.27 4.54 9.73
C GLU A 104 26.91 5.26 9.78
N TYR A 105 26.89 6.50 10.23
CA TYR A 105 25.68 7.34 10.28
C TYR A 105 25.08 7.53 8.88
N GLU A 106 25.89 7.96 7.91
CA GLU A 106 25.48 8.16 6.53
C GLU A 106 24.97 6.86 5.90
N GLU A 107 25.62 5.72 6.17
CA GLU A 107 25.12 4.41 5.71
C GLU A 107 23.70 4.15 6.21
N LYS A 108 23.41 4.41 7.50
CA LYS A 108 22.05 4.22 8.05
C LYS A 108 21.05 5.23 7.49
N LEU A 109 21.49 6.46 7.25
CA LEU A 109 20.68 7.51 6.66
C LEU A 109 20.26 7.16 5.23
N GLU A 110 21.16 6.58 4.43
CA GLU A 110 20.83 6.07 3.09
C GLU A 110 19.77 4.96 3.13
N VAL A 111 19.85 4.06 4.11
CA VAL A 111 18.83 3.01 4.27
C VAL A 111 17.47 3.60 4.65
N LEU A 112 17.41 4.58 5.56
CA LEU A 112 16.17 5.31 5.86
C LEU A 112 15.59 6.02 4.63
N ARG A 113 16.46 6.65 3.84
CA ARG A 113 16.07 7.34 2.60
C ARG A 113 15.52 6.36 1.57
N ALA A 114 16.17 5.22 1.40
CA ALA A 114 15.71 4.15 0.52
C ALA A 114 14.34 3.62 0.98
N SER A 115 14.16 3.37 2.28
CA SER A 115 12.89 2.96 2.89
C SER A 115 11.75 3.94 2.56
N ASN A 116 11.96 5.23 2.82
CA ASN A 116 10.99 6.28 2.51
C ASN A 116 10.67 6.39 1.01
N ASN A 117 11.68 6.22 0.15
CA ASN A 117 11.49 6.25 -1.30
C ASN A 117 10.74 5.02 -1.82
N THR A 118 10.98 3.84 -1.24
CA THR A 118 10.25 2.61 -1.55
C THR A 118 8.77 2.76 -1.25
N MET A 119 8.43 3.23 -0.03
CA MET A 119 7.05 3.52 0.35
C MET A 119 6.40 4.55 -0.58
N LYS A 120 7.08 5.68 -0.83
CA LYS A 120 6.57 6.70 -1.77
C LYS A 120 6.29 6.13 -3.15
N LYS A 121 7.22 5.36 -3.71
CA LYS A 121 7.07 4.76 -5.04
C LYS A 121 5.88 3.82 -5.09
N SER A 122 5.72 2.96 -4.06
CA SER A 122 4.59 2.04 -3.98
C SER A 122 3.24 2.77 -3.88
N LEU A 123 3.15 3.87 -3.11
CA LEU A 123 1.94 4.70 -3.10
C LEU A 123 1.64 5.35 -4.45
N LEU A 124 2.66 5.87 -5.15
CA LEU A 124 2.45 6.48 -6.45
C LEU A 124 1.96 5.48 -7.51
N ASP A 125 2.35 4.20 -7.39
CA ASP A 125 1.78 3.12 -8.20
C ASP A 125 0.29 2.90 -7.87
N ILE A 126 -0.08 2.88 -6.59
CA ILE A 126 -1.50 2.79 -6.19
C ILE A 126 -2.30 3.99 -6.71
N ASN A 127 -1.74 5.20 -6.67
CA ASN A 127 -2.40 6.39 -7.21
C ASN A 127 -2.78 6.23 -8.69
N GLN A 128 -1.97 5.52 -9.48
CA GLN A 128 -2.30 5.25 -10.87
C GLN A 128 -3.56 4.39 -11.00
N HIS A 129 -3.69 3.36 -10.17
CA HIS A 129 -4.87 2.50 -10.10
C HIS A 129 -6.09 3.24 -9.54
N CYS A 130 -5.89 4.19 -8.60
CA CYS A 130 -6.95 5.08 -8.16
C CYS A 130 -7.51 5.91 -9.31
N LYS A 131 -6.65 6.44 -10.19
CA LYS A 131 -7.10 7.20 -11.37
C LYS A 131 -7.90 6.34 -12.35
N GLU A 132 -7.48 5.11 -12.57
CA GLU A 132 -8.22 4.15 -13.41
C GLU A 132 -9.60 3.86 -12.83
N PHE A 133 -9.66 3.57 -11.53
CA PHE A 133 -10.92 3.42 -10.80
C PHE A 133 -11.80 4.67 -10.91
N TYR A 134 -11.25 5.89 -10.75
CA TYR A 134 -12.04 7.12 -10.90
C TYR A 134 -12.56 7.31 -12.32
N ALA A 135 -11.74 7.03 -13.34
CA ALA A 135 -12.17 7.12 -14.73
C ALA A 135 -13.31 6.13 -15.04
N ALA A 136 -13.25 4.92 -14.51
CA ALA A 136 -14.34 3.94 -14.62
C ALA A 136 -15.58 4.40 -13.85
N TYR A 137 -15.42 4.86 -12.61
CA TYR A 137 -16.52 5.38 -11.79
C TYR A 137 -17.25 6.55 -12.47
N GLU A 138 -16.53 7.45 -13.15
CA GLU A 138 -17.17 8.59 -13.82
C GLU A 138 -18.04 8.18 -15.01
N ARG A 139 -17.74 7.03 -15.65
CA ARG A 139 -18.56 6.47 -16.74
C ARG A 139 -19.88 5.85 -16.26
N LEU A 140 -20.04 5.59 -14.96
CA LEU A 140 -21.29 5.05 -14.42
C LEU A 140 -22.46 6.02 -14.64
N ASP A 141 -23.55 5.51 -15.21
CA ASP A 141 -24.83 6.22 -15.20
C ASP A 141 -25.41 6.18 -13.79
N LYS A 142 -25.21 7.28 -13.05
CA LYS A 142 -25.68 7.45 -11.68
C LYS A 142 -27.20 7.61 -11.58
N ALA A 143 -27.91 7.82 -12.70
CA ALA A 143 -29.36 7.99 -12.71
C ALA A 143 -30.14 6.66 -12.58
N GLN A 144 -29.46 5.51 -12.79
CA GLN A 144 -30.10 4.18 -12.68
C GLN A 144 -30.39 3.76 -11.23
N GLU A 145 -29.84 4.46 -10.23
CA GLU A 145 -30.08 4.23 -8.79
C GLU A 145 -29.98 2.75 -8.36
N THR A 146 -29.08 1.98 -8.99
CA THR A 146 -28.89 0.57 -8.67
C THR A 146 -28.42 0.38 -7.22
N PRO A 147 -28.54 -0.84 -6.65
CA PRO A 147 -27.97 -1.16 -5.35
C PRO A 147 -26.46 -0.86 -5.25
N PHE A 148 -25.72 -0.99 -6.34
CA PHE A 148 -24.30 -0.64 -6.40
C PHE A 148 -24.07 0.88 -6.23
N ILE A 149 -24.91 1.69 -6.87
CA ILE A 149 -24.84 3.16 -6.82
C ILE A 149 -25.35 3.70 -5.48
N MET A 150 -26.48 3.20 -4.99
CA MET A 150 -27.18 3.72 -3.81
C MET A 150 -26.74 3.04 -2.51
N GLY A 151 -26.18 1.83 -2.59
CA GLY A 151 -25.99 0.92 -1.47
C GLY A 151 -27.24 0.06 -1.22
N ASP A 152 -27.05 -0.97 -0.41
CA ASP A 152 -28.12 -1.86 0.04
C ASP A 152 -27.97 -2.18 1.54
N SER A 153 -28.73 -3.14 2.06
CA SER A 153 -28.67 -3.52 3.49
C SER A 153 -27.35 -4.19 3.90
N HIS A 154 -26.52 -4.61 2.96
CA HIS A 154 -25.27 -5.35 3.15
C HIS A 154 -24.04 -4.56 2.67
N HIS A 155 -24.20 -3.70 1.67
CA HIS A 155 -23.12 -2.99 0.98
C HIS A 155 -23.33 -1.48 1.05
N ARG A 156 -22.24 -0.75 1.30
CA ARG A 156 -22.24 0.71 1.15
C ARG A 156 -22.17 1.08 -0.33
N SER A 157 -22.68 2.26 -0.66
CA SER A 157 -22.64 2.76 -2.05
C SER A 157 -21.22 2.84 -2.60
N ILE A 158 -21.07 2.67 -3.91
CA ILE A 158 -19.77 2.82 -4.57
C ILE A 158 -19.15 4.22 -4.37
N LYS A 159 -19.99 5.25 -4.18
CA LYS A 159 -19.55 6.62 -3.85
C LYS A 159 -18.80 6.65 -2.51
N TYR A 160 -19.24 5.89 -1.51
CA TYR A 160 -18.57 5.80 -0.22
C TYR A 160 -17.15 5.24 -0.37
N HIS A 161 -17.00 4.13 -1.11
CA HIS A 161 -15.70 3.52 -1.35
C HIS A 161 -14.77 4.40 -2.18
N LYS A 162 -15.31 5.19 -3.13
CA LYS A 162 -14.53 6.19 -3.86
C LYS A 162 -13.92 7.24 -2.93
N ILE A 163 -14.71 7.80 -2.02
CA ILE A 163 -14.22 8.79 -1.05
C ILE A 163 -13.15 8.15 -0.17
N MET A 164 -13.41 6.94 0.33
CA MET A 164 -12.46 6.24 1.17
C MET A 164 -11.13 5.94 0.47
N ALA A 165 -11.15 5.56 -0.80
CA ALA A 165 -9.92 5.33 -1.57
C ALA A 165 -9.04 6.59 -1.66
N VAL A 166 -9.65 7.77 -1.75
CA VAL A 166 -8.94 9.06 -1.71
C VAL A 166 -8.38 9.35 -0.32
N ASP A 167 -9.20 9.16 0.71
CA ASP A 167 -8.82 9.48 2.09
C ASP A 167 -7.66 8.59 2.57
N VAL A 168 -7.72 7.29 2.26
CA VAL A 168 -6.65 6.32 2.52
C VAL A 168 -5.37 6.73 1.79
N PHE A 169 -5.45 7.11 0.51
CA PHE A 169 -4.29 7.60 -0.24
C PHE A 169 -3.65 8.81 0.44
N ASN A 170 -4.46 9.83 0.73
CA ASN A 170 -4.01 11.10 1.28
C ASN A 170 -3.36 10.92 2.66
N TYR A 171 -3.97 10.09 3.52
CA TYR A 171 -3.43 9.77 4.82
C TYR A 171 -2.04 9.12 4.72
N LEU A 172 -1.92 8.07 3.90
CA LEU A 172 -0.66 7.36 3.72
C LEU A 172 0.41 8.23 3.06
N TYR A 173 0.02 9.04 2.08
CA TYR A 173 0.93 9.96 1.41
C TYR A 173 1.44 11.04 2.36
N ALA A 174 0.57 11.62 3.20
CA ALA A 174 0.95 12.57 4.22
C ALA A 174 1.93 11.96 5.23
N MET A 175 1.71 10.72 5.67
CA MET A 175 2.63 10.01 6.55
C MET A 175 4.02 9.84 5.91
N VAL A 176 4.09 9.39 4.66
CA VAL A 176 5.36 9.26 3.95
C VAL A 176 6.08 10.61 3.78
N LEU A 177 5.34 11.69 3.51
CA LEU A 177 5.92 13.03 3.48
C LEU A 177 6.46 13.46 4.84
N LYS A 178 5.70 13.21 5.92
CA LYS A 178 6.14 13.51 7.28
C LYS A 178 7.45 12.78 7.61
N LEU A 179 7.52 11.47 7.35
CA LEU A 179 8.73 10.67 7.55
C LEU A 179 9.94 11.23 6.78
N LYS A 180 9.73 11.67 5.52
CA LYS A 180 10.80 12.29 4.73
C LYS A 180 11.25 13.63 5.32
N CYS A 181 10.32 14.46 5.78
CA CYS A 181 10.66 15.75 6.39
C CYS A 181 11.55 15.58 7.62
N TYR A 182 11.17 14.69 8.55
CA TYR A 182 11.97 14.42 9.75
C TYR A 182 13.33 13.80 9.39
N MET A 183 13.35 12.85 8.44
CA MET A 183 14.61 12.26 7.97
C MET A 183 15.58 13.32 7.39
N HIS A 184 15.08 14.38 6.77
CA HIS A 184 15.92 15.47 6.24
C HIS A 184 16.51 16.39 7.31
N GLN A 185 16.04 16.30 8.56
CA GLN A 185 16.52 17.09 9.69
C GLN A 185 17.59 16.35 10.50
N LEU A 186 17.76 15.05 10.27
CA LEU A 186 18.73 14.21 10.97
C LEU A 186 20.15 14.68 10.68
N ASP A 187 20.87 15.02 11.74
CA ASP A 187 22.26 15.44 11.69
C ASP A 187 23.06 14.80 12.87
N PRO A 188 24.29 14.31 12.64
CA PRO A 188 25.16 13.78 13.71
C PRO A 188 25.44 14.74 14.88
N VAL A 189 25.27 16.06 14.71
CA VAL A 189 25.39 17.06 15.80
C VAL A 189 24.06 17.40 16.47
N ASN A 190 22.93 16.93 15.95
CA ASN A 190 21.61 17.33 16.43
C ASN A 190 20.83 16.16 17.05
N LEU A 191 21.06 15.92 18.34
CA LEU A 191 20.35 14.87 19.08
C LEU A 191 18.83 15.10 19.15
N GLU A 192 18.39 16.35 19.21
CA GLU A 192 16.96 16.70 19.30
C GLU A 192 16.21 16.22 18.06
N SER A 193 16.73 16.49 16.85
CA SER A 193 16.12 16.00 15.59
C SER A 193 15.98 14.48 15.53
N VAL A 194 16.95 13.77 16.12
CA VAL A 194 16.96 12.29 16.17
C VAL A 194 15.91 11.79 17.16
N GLU A 195 15.76 12.45 18.31
CA GLU A 195 14.75 12.13 19.31
C GLU A 195 13.34 12.41 18.80
N GLU A 196 13.13 13.52 18.09
CA GLU A 196 11.86 13.84 17.45
C GLU A 196 11.46 12.80 16.40
N TYR A 197 12.39 12.37 15.54
CA TYR A 197 12.11 11.33 14.56
C TYR A 197 11.88 9.95 15.22
N ARG A 198 12.62 9.67 16.30
CA ARG A 198 12.42 8.48 17.12
C ARG A 198 11.02 8.44 17.74
N ASP A 199 10.54 9.57 18.26
CA ASP A 199 9.20 9.70 18.83
C ASP A 199 8.10 9.49 17.78
N LEU A 200 8.26 10.11 16.60
CA LEU A 200 7.38 9.91 15.44
C LEU A 200 7.22 8.42 15.11
N LEU A 201 8.34 7.68 15.06
CA LEU A 201 8.32 6.25 14.76
C LEU A 201 7.67 5.43 15.87
N HIS A 202 7.90 5.76 17.13
CA HIS A 202 7.39 4.97 18.25
C HIS A 202 5.91 5.21 18.54
N ASN A 203 5.41 6.42 18.31
CA ASN A 203 4.06 6.80 18.73
C ASN A 203 3.13 6.97 17.53
N GLU A 204 3.48 7.85 16.60
CA GLU A 204 2.56 8.28 15.55
C GLU A 204 2.50 7.33 14.36
N SER A 205 3.59 6.61 14.06
CA SER A 205 3.68 5.75 12.88
C SER A 205 3.05 4.35 13.07
N LEU A 206 2.53 4.05 14.27
CA LEU A 206 1.99 2.74 14.64
C LEU A 206 0.70 2.34 13.90
N MET A 207 -0.11 3.34 13.48
CA MET A 207 -1.31 3.11 12.66
C MET A 207 -2.22 1.96 13.15
N GLU A 208 -2.35 1.77 14.48
CA GLU A 208 -2.92 0.54 15.06
C GLU A 208 -4.35 0.25 14.60
N GLU A 209 -5.17 1.30 14.43
CA GLU A 209 -6.56 1.20 13.97
C GLU A 209 -6.67 1.07 12.44
N PHE A 210 -5.60 1.35 11.70
CA PHE A 210 -5.64 1.37 10.23
C PHE A 210 -5.74 -0.03 9.63
N ASP A 211 -5.23 -1.05 10.34
CA ASP A 211 -5.35 -2.45 9.93
C ASP A 211 -6.81 -2.89 9.89
N GLU A 212 -7.56 -2.60 10.96
CA GLU A 212 -8.99 -2.86 11.04
C GLU A 212 -9.74 -2.04 9.98
N TYR A 213 -9.37 -0.76 9.83
CA TYR A 213 -9.98 0.11 8.84
C TYR A 213 -9.87 -0.44 7.42
N LEU A 214 -8.69 -0.89 6.99
CA LEU A 214 -8.48 -1.49 5.67
C LEU A 214 -9.15 -2.86 5.53
N LYS A 215 -9.15 -3.69 6.58
CA LYS A 215 -9.66 -5.07 6.52
C LYS A 215 -11.17 -5.17 6.70
N VAL A 216 -11.80 -4.17 7.31
CA VAL A 216 -13.22 -4.20 7.67
C VAL A 216 -14.01 -3.10 6.97
N HIS A 217 -13.52 -1.85 6.98
CA HIS A 217 -14.30 -0.70 6.52
C HIS A 217 -14.10 -0.38 5.03
N PHE A 218 -12.90 -0.60 4.50
CA PHE A 218 -12.63 -0.37 3.08
C PHE A 218 -13.18 -1.47 2.16
N VAL A 219 -13.43 -2.65 2.73
CA VAL A 219 -13.90 -3.83 1.99
C VAL A 219 -15.34 -3.65 1.52
N TYR A 220 -15.56 -3.70 0.21
CA TYR A 220 -16.88 -3.66 -0.39
C TYR A 220 -17.69 -4.90 -0.03
N CYS A 221 -17.17 -6.09 -0.36
CA CYS A 221 -17.82 -7.36 -0.06
C CYS A 221 -16.81 -8.44 0.31
N ARG A 222 -17.02 -9.10 1.45
CA ARG A 222 -16.14 -10.17 1.93
C ARG A 222 -16.13 -11.39 1.01
N CYS A 223 -17.23 -11.63 0.28
CA CYS A 223 -17.35 -12.75 -0.66
C CYS A 223 -16.44 -12.62 -1.89
N LEU A 224 -16.00 -11.39 -2.20
CA LEU A 224 -15.13 -11.12 -3.35
C LEU A 224 -13.64 -11.25 -3.01
N GLN A 225 -13.31 -11.51 -1.75
CA GLN A 225 -11.92 -11.67 -1.32
C GLN A 225 -11.41 -13.08 -1.61
N PRO A 226 -10.11 -13.23 -1.96
CA PRO A 226 -9.51 -14.54 -2.13
C PRO A 226 -9.71 -15.39 -0.87
N SER A 227 -10.13 -16.64 -1.04
CA SER A 227 -10.28 -17.58 0.07
C SER A 227 -8.93 -17.76 0.79
N GLN A 228 -8.96 -17.80 2.12
CA GLN A 228 -7.75 -17.99 2.91
C GLN A 228 -7.12 -19.35 2.57
N THR A 229 -5.96 -19.31 1.89
CA THR A 229 -5.13 -20.51 1.68
C THR A 229 -4.52 -20.95 3.01
N CYS A 230 -4.56 -22.26 3.26
CA CYS A 230 -4.11 -22.89 4.51
C CYS A 230 -2.71 -22.39 4.95
N PRO A 231 -2.48 -22.13 6.26
CA PRO A 231 -1.24 -21.52 6.78
C PRO A 231 0.06 -22.25 6.42
N ILE A 232 -0.03 -23.54 6.08
CA ILE A 232 1.10 -24.42 5.76
C ILE A 232 1.89 -23.96 4.51
N VAL A 233 1.30 -23.11 3.65
CA VAL A 233 1.91 -22.66 2.38
C VAL A 233 2.62 -21.30 2.49
N LYS A 234 2.45 -20.54 3.58
CA LYS A 234 3.00 -19.17 3.74
C LYS A 234 4.12 -19.08 4.79
N LEU A 235 5.18 -19.87 4.61
CA LEU A 235 6.47 -19.63 5.28
C LEU A 235 7.53 -19.23 4.26
N LYS A 236 7.36 -18.05 3.66
CA LYS A 236 8.43 -17.29 3.02
C LYS A 236 8.25 -15.82 3.37
N CYS A 237 8.68 -15.44 4.58
CA CYS A 237 9.01 -14.06 4.86
C CYS A 237 10.28 -13.74 4.07
N SER A 238 10.17 -12.84 3.09
CA SER A 238 11.26 -12.40 2.22
C SER A 238 12.16 -11.43 2.97
N HIS A 239 13.04 -11.94 3.85
CA HIS A 239 14.17 -11.18 4.38
C HIS A 239 15.28 -10.99 3.33
N GLN A 240 14.95 -10.43 2.16
CA GLN A 240 15.94 -10.17 1.11
C GLN A 240 16.80 -8.93 1.38
N ASN A 241 16.42 -8.07 2.33
CA ASN A 241 17.12 -6.81 2.61
C ASN A 241 18.20 -6.88 3.71
N LEU A 242 18.45 -8.05 4.32
CA LEU A 242 19.51 -8.21 5.34
C LEU A 242 20.84 -8.76 4.78
N VAL A 243 20.92 -8.99 3.46
CA VAL A 243 22.08 -9.64 2.83
C VAL A 243 23.30 -8.68 2.69
N ASN A 244 23.12 -7.38 2.92
CA ASN A 244 24.18 -6.38 2.72
C ASN A 244 24.81 -5.83 4.01
N LEU A 245 24.45 -6.33 5.20
CA LEU A 245 25.09 -5.90 6.45
C LEU A 245 26.42 -6.64 6.64
N LYS A 246 27.53 -6.01 6.24
CA LYS A 246 28.90 -6.56 6.38
C LYS A 246 29.39 -6.71 7.82
N TYR A 247 28.75 -6.05 8.78
CA TYR A 247 29.13 -6.11 10.19
C TYR A 247 27.96 -6.62 11.04
N VAL A 248 27.90 -7.94 11.20
CA VAL A 248 27.18 -8.57 12.31
C VAL A 248 28.22 -8.77 13.41
N SER A 249 28.32 -7.82 14.34
CA SER A 249 29.14 -8.01 15.53
C SER A 249 28.49 -9.12 16.37
N ARG A 250 29.26 -10.18 16.63
CA ARG A 250 28.87 -11.26 17.53
C ARG A 250 28.64 -10.68 18.93
N MET A 251 27.49 -10.97 19.52
CA MET A 251 27.39 -11.08 20.98
C MET A 251 27.93 -12.43 21.40
#